data_AF-A0A1V5MFK4-F1
#
_entry.id   AF-A0A1V5MFK4-F1
#
_cell.length_a   1.000
_cell.length_b   1.000
_cell.length_c   1.000
_cell.angle_alpha   90.00
_cell.angle_beta   90.00
_cell.angle_gamma   90.00
#
_symmetry.space_group_name_H-M   'P 1'
#
loop_
_entity.id
_entity.type
_entity.pdbx_description
1 polymer ?
#
loop_
_entity_poly.entity_id
_entity_poly.type
_entity_poly.pdbx_seq_one_letter_code
_entity_poly.pdbx_strand_id
1 'polypeptide(L)'
;MRDSPEERERKRILETLKGTLFPCVRAKVTFDRKNADIYEWKPLGRSNASRGYNGKLVYLPLAEQLGVGLLYDQGDTFAHVRDVELGQWNLTIKAAMDVAVTNLKKISPPDFRRIEDGINLFVAAWPDEHTSARLLVPEIFAGSPGGIKGPLVVIAPSADRILLCDAFDISAMMLMFEIAASLWQAPRPIPMLPLLFRSGTWDILKLPPDHPCYYDLKLFSLAALNLMYQQESERIAIETNDSVFSPSLELVQDFDEGRLYTKVIVPEGRRSILPLAEYLEFFREGAEGQYESLAVVSLNRARAGLGARMEVDENFPPRIILHSFPDKKQLSELGFEKPSTLPVYVPPPEPAPVADEVPEEDDDAEDNVEESKDLAEVAESEIKTELS
;
A
#
# COMPACT_ATOMS: atom_id res chain seq x y z
N MET A 1 -35.09 36.51 13.88
CA MET A 1 -34.52 35.59 14.88
C MET A 1 -33.03 35.88 14.96
N ARG A 2 -32.47 36.09 16.16
CA ARG A 2 -31.01 36.25 16.34
C ARG A 2 -30.43 34.85 16.54
N ASP A 3 -29.34 34.54 15.82
CA ASP A 3 -28.60 33.28 15.98
C ASP A 3 -28.22 33.06 17.45
N SER A 4 -28.34 31.81 17.88
CA SER A 4 -27.89 31.33 19.18
C SER A 4 -26.37 31.50 19.36
N PRO A 5 -25.84 31.53 20.59
CA PRO A 5 -24.40 31.60 20.83
C PRO A 5 -23.62 30.46 20.15
N GLU A 6 -24.17 29.24 20.16
CA GLU A 6 -23.57 28.06 19.53
C GLU A 6 -23.50 28.20 18.00
N GLU A 7 -24.55 28.73 17.36
CA GLU A 7 -24.56 28.96 15.91
C GLU A 7 -23.54 30.01 15.48
N ARG A 8 -23.30 31.04 16.30
CA ARG A 8 -22.29 32.06 16.01
C ARG A 8 -20.89 31.51 16.13
N GLU A 9 -20.61 30.72 17.16
CA GLU A 9 -19.30 30.08 17.33
C GLU A 9 -19.03 29.07 16.21
N ARG A 10 -20.04 28.26 15.85
CA ARG A 10 -19.94 27.35 14.70
C ARG A 10 -19.64 28.09 13.39
N LYS A 11 -20.31 29.22 13.13
CA LYS A 11 -20.03 30.06 11.95
C LYS A 11 -18.60 30.59 11.98
N ARG A 12 -18.12 31.07 13.13
CA ARG A 12 -16.74 31.55 13.30
C ARG A 12 -15.71 30.45 12.99
N ILE A 13 -15.90 29.26 13.54
CA ILE A 13 -15.04 28.09 13.28
C ILE A 13 -15.04 27.74 11.80
N LEU A 14 -16.22 27.69 11.16
CA LEU A 14 -16.33 27.42 9.72
C LEU A 14 -15.58 28.45 8.87
N GLU A 15 -15.59 29.73 9.24
CA GLU A 15 -14.78 30.75 8.56
C GLU A 15 -13.28 30.50 8.74
N THR A 16 -12.82 30.07 9.92
CA THR A 16 -11.41 29.72 10.15
C THR A 16 -10.95 28.50 9.35
N LEU A 17 -11.84 27.53 9.12
CA LEU A 17 -11.55 26.32 8.34
C LEU A 17 -11.54 26.56 6.82
N LYS A 18 -12.02 27.72 6.34
CA LYS A 18 -11.95 28.07 4.91
C LYS A 18 -10.50 28.32 4.52
N GLY A 19 -10.07 27.65 3.46
CA GLY A 19 -8.71 27.72 2.94
C GLY A 19 -7.67 26.95 3.76
N THR A 20 -8.05 26.29 4.87
CA THR A 20 -7.12 25.53 5.72
C THR A 20 -7.52 24.07 5.88
N LEU A 21 -8.78 23.70 5.63
CA LEU A 21 -9.21 22.30 5.66
C LEU A 21 -9.25 21.73 4.24
N PHE A 22 -8.60 20.59 3.99
CA PHE A 22 -8.54 19.93 2.68
C PHE A 22 -8.77 18.42 2.81
N PRO A 23 -9.36 17.76 1.80
CA PRO A 23 -9.48 16.32 1.80
C PRO A 23 -8.16 15.66 1.41
N CYS A 24 -7.94 14.43 1.85
CA CYS A 24 -6.86 13.58 1.35
C CYS A 24 -7.38 12.20 0.97
N VAL A 25 -6.95 11.70 -0.19
CA VAL A 25 -7.30 10.34 -0.64
C VAL A 25 -6.19 9.39 -0.25
N ARG A 26 -6.54 8.29 0.42
CA ARG A 26 -5.62 7.22 0.80
C ARG A 26 -6.36 5.87 0.72
N ALA A 27 -5.65 4.78 0.96
CA ALA A 27 -6.29 3.49 1.21
C ALA A 27 -7.18 3.55 2.45
N LYS A 28 -8.36 2.90 2.45
CA LYS A 28 -9.22 2.82 3.65
C LYS A 28 -8.48 2.23 4.85
N VAL A 29 -7.84 1.09 4.62
CA VAL A 29 -7.07 0.38 5.64
C VAL A 29 -5.83 1.15 6.13
N THR A 30 -5.36 2.18 5.42
CA THR A 30 -4.34 3.08 5.96
C THR A 30 -4.90 3.89 7.14
N PHE A 31 -6.15 4.33 7.07
CA PHE A 31 -6.80 5.00 8.19
C PHE A 31 -7.05 4.02 9.34
N ASP A 32 -7.56 2.82 9.03
CA ASP A 32 -7.85 1.81 10.05
C ASP A 32 -6.59 1.33 10.76
N ARG A 33 -5.49 1.13 10.02
CA ARG A 33 -4.18 0.86 10.63
C ARG A 33 -3.76 2.00 11.55
N LYS A 34 -3.71 3.25 11.09
CA LYS A 34 -3.28 4.36 11.95
C LYS A 34 -4.17 4.55 13.18
N ASN A 35 -5.43 4.10 13.11
CA ASN A 35 -6.33 4.07 14.26
C ASN A 35 -5.98 2.95 15.25
N ALA A 36 -5.33 1.88 14.78
CA ALA A 36 -4.88 0.79 15.64
C ALA A 36 -3.68 1.16 16.52
N ASP A 37 -2.90 2.19 16.15
CA ASP A 37 -1.83 2.74 16.99
C ASP A 37 -2.32 3.15 18.39
N ILE A 38 -3.63 3.38 18.57
CA ILE A 38 -4.27 3.66 19.87
C ILE A 38 -4.21 2.44 20.81
N TYR A 39 -4.15 1.22 20.27
CA TYR A 39 -4.06 -0.02 21.03
C TYR A 39 -2.62 -0.42 21.38
N GLU A 40 -1.60 0.27 20.85
CA GLU A 40 -0.21 -0.04 21.22
C GLU A 40 0.01 0.21 22.72
N TRP A 41 0.46 -0.83 23.42
CA TRP A 41 0.66 -0.82 24.88
C TRP A 41 1.83 0.07 25.33
N LYS A 42 2.63 0.59 24.39
CA LYS A 42 3.64 1.59 24.73
C LYS A 42 2.91 2.83 25.21
N PRO A 43 3.19 3.33 26.43
CA PRO A 43 2.66 4.61 26.84
C PRO A 43 3.05 5.62 25.77
N LEU A 44 2.07 6.19 25.07
CA LEU A 44 2.30 7.30 24.16
C LEU A 44 3.18 8.28 24.93
N GLY A 45 4.46 8.38 24.56
CA GLY A 45 5.40 9.23 25.27
C GLY A 45 4.81 10.63 25.35
N ARG A 46 5.22 11.45 26.33
CA ARG A 46 4.72 12.84 26.44
C ARG A 46 4.78 13.61 25.11
N SER A 47 5.69 13.23 24.20
CA SER A 47 5.80 13.72 22.81
C SER A 47 4.64 13.30 21.87
N ASN A 48 4.03 12.14 22.05
CA ASN A 48 2.90 11.65 21.25
C ASN A 48 1.54 12.18 21.75
N ALA A 49 1.38 12.37 23.06
CA ALA A 49 0.24 13.11 23.61
C ALA A 49 0.23 14.57 23.14
N SER A 50 1.42 15.20 22.99
CA SER A 50 1.58 16.52 22.38
C SER A 50 1.49 16.54 20.84
N ARG A 51 1.42 15.37 20.17
CA ARG A 51 1.24 15.23 18.71
C ARG A 51 -0.21 14.86 18.30
N GLY A 52 -1.16 14.86 19.24
CA GLY A 52 -2.58 14.75 18.91
C GLY A 52 -3.12 13.35 18.64
N TYR A 53 -2.51 12.28 19.18
CA TYR A 53 -3.01 10.90 19.04
C TYR A 53 -4.20 10.53 19.97
N ASN A 54 -4.98 11.51 20.44
CA ASN A 54 -6.07 11.28 21.40
C ASN A 54 -7.41 10.88 20.75
N GLY A 55 -7.41 10.47 19.48
CA GLY A 55 -8.63 10.22 18.73
C GLY A 55 -8.39 9.42 17.44
N LYS A 56 -9.47 8.90 16.87
CA LYS A 56 -9.40 8.15 15.60
C LYS A 56 -9.40 9.11 14.42
N LEU A 57 -8.54 8.84 13.44
CA LEU A 57 -8.66 9.41 12.11
C LEU A 57 -10.05 9.13 11.56
N VAL A 58 -10.65 10.18 11.02
CA VAL A 58 -11.97 10.15 10.42
C VAL A 58 -11.84 10.07 8.91
N TYR A 59 -12.63 9.21 8.28
CA TYR A 59 -12.66 9.11 6.83
C TYR A 59 -14.04 8.69 6.31
N LEU A 60 -14.28 8.97 5.03
CA LEU A 60 -15.44 8.49 4.28
C LEU A 60 -14.98 7.56 3.15
N PRO A 61 -15.76 6.53 2.78
CA PRO A 61 -15.44 5.71 1.62
C PRO A 61 -15.59 6.52 0.32
N LEU A 62 -14.61 6.42 -0.59
CA LEU A 62 -14.68 7.00 -1.94
C LEU A 62 -15.02 5.94 -2.99
N ALA A 63 -14.23 4.87 -2.99
CA ALA A 63 -14.38 3.70 -3.87
C ALA A 63 -14.09 2.45 -3.04
N GLU A 64 -14.01 1.28 -3.66
CA GLU A 64 -13.75 0.01 -2.98
C GLU A 64 -12.54 0.10 -2.02
N GLN A 65 -11.36 0.44 -2.55
CA GLN A 65 -10.11 0.51 -1.78
C GLN A 65 -9.81 1.90 -1.20
N LEU A 66 -10.41 2.96 -1.75
CA LEU A 66 -10.06 4.34 -1.44
C LEU A 66 -10.97 4.95 -0.36
N GLY A 67 -10.36 5.64 0.58
CA GLY A 67 -11.00 6.47 1.61
C GLY A 67 -10.57 7.92 1.50
N VAL A 68 -11.42 8.82 1.99
CA VAL A 68 -11.19 10.25 2.05
C VAL A 68 -11.08 10.70 3.50
N GLY A 69 -9.88 11.09 3.90
CA GLY A 69 -9.63 11.74 5.18
C GLY A 69 -9.65 13.25 5.07
N LEU A 70 -9.38 13.91 6.19
CA LEU A 70 -9.29 15.36 6.30
C LEU A 70 -7.89 15.75 6.76
N LEU A 71 -7.32 16.76 6.11
CA LEU A 71 -6.09 17.44 6.48
C LEU A 71 -6.40 18.87 6.90
N TYR A 72 -5.82 19.27 8.01
CA TYR A 72 -5.82 20.64 8.50
C TYR A 72 -4.43 21.25 8.26
N ASP A 73 -4.41 22.28 7.43
CA ASP A 73 -3.26 23.11 7.12
C ASP A 73 -2.94 24.03 8.31
N GLN A 74 -1.73 23.88 8.85
CA GLN A 74 -1.20 24.67 9.95
C GLN A 74 -0.17 25.71 9.48
N GLY A 75 -0.11 25.98 8.17
CA GLY A 75 0.85 26.88 7.52
C GLY A 75 2.09 26.13 7.04
N ASP A 76 2.91 25.63 7.98
CA ASP A 76 4.15 24.93 7.64
C ASP A 76 3.97 23.41 7.48
N THR A 77 2.88 22.86 8.01
CA THR A 77 2.62 21.42 8.01
C THR A 77 1.14 21.10 7.89
N PHE A 78 0.83 19.87 7.44
CA PHE A 78 -0.53 19.33 7.45
C PHE A 78 -0.69 18.32 8.59
N ALA A 79 -1.74 18.49 9.38
CA ALA A 79 -2.19 17.53 10.38
C ALA A 79 -3.40 16.75 9.88
N HIS A 80 -3.47 15.44 10.15
CA HIS A 80 -4.71 14.72 9.90
C HIS A 80 -5.74 15.08 10.98
N VAL A 81 -6.97 15.33 10.56
CA VAL A 81 -8.09 15.59 11.48
C VAL A 81 -8.60 14.27 12.04
N ARG A 82 -8.89 14.25 13.34
CA ARG A 82 -9.47 13.13 14.07
C ARG A 82 -10.85 13.50 14.61
N ASP A 83 -11.53 12.52 15.18
CA ASP A 83 -12.84 12.67 15.82
C ASP A 83 -12.84 13.71 16.95
N VAL A 84 -11.75 13.83 17.71
CA VAL A 84 -11.59 14.82 18.76
C VAL A 84 -11.57 16.26 18.25
N GLU A 85 -10.88 16.56 17.14
CA GLU A 85 -10.92 17.90 16.55
C GLU A 85 -12.32 18.22 16.00
N LEU A 86 -12.98 17.24 15.35
CA LEU A 86 -14.37 17.42 14.89
C LEU A 86 -15.32 17.75 16.05
N GLY A 87 -15.14 17.08 17.20
CA GLY A 87 -15.90 17.36 18.42
C GLY A 87 -15.66 18.78 18.95
N GLN A 88 -14.40 19.23 18.97
CA GLN A 88 -14.03 20.60 19.37
C GLN A 88 -14.62 21.66 18.42
N TRP A 89 -14.69 21.36 17.13
CA TRP A 89 -15.27 22.23 16.12
C TRP A 89 -16.80 22.19 16.08
N ASN A 90 -17.42 21.27 16.84
CA ASN A 90 -18.84 20.96 16.78
C ASN A 90 -19.31 20.70 15.34
N LEU A 91 -18.53 19.90 14.60
CA LEU A 91 -18.81 19.53 13.22
C LEU A 91 -18.97 18.02 13.08
N THR A 92 -19.92 17.63 12.22
CA THR A 92 -19.96 16.26 11.72
C THR A 92 -18.87 16.06 10.66
N ILE A 93 -18.43 14.81 10.46
CA ILE A 93 -17.48 14.47 9.38
C ILE A 93 -17.96 14.96 8.02
N LYS A 94 -19.27 14.84 7.75
CA LYS A 94 -19.87 15.32 6.49
C LYS A 94 -19.73 16.83 6.34
N ALA A 95 -20.06 17.61 7.39
CA ALA A 95 -19.97 19.07 7.33
C ALA A 95 -18.53 19.53 7.12
N ALA A 96 -17.56 18.89 7.78
CA ALA A 96 -16.14 19.15 7.58
C ALA A 96 -15.70 18.78 6.15
N MET A 97 -16.15 17.64 5.62
CA MET A 97 -15.87 17.23 4.24
C MET A 97 -16.43 18.20 3.20
N ASP A 98 -17.65 18.71 3.41
CA ASP A 98 -18.27 19.69 2.51
C ASP A 98 -17.41 20.99 2.43
N VAL A 99 -16.86 21.45 3.57
CA VAL A 99 -15.91 22.58 3.62
C VAL A 99 -14.60 22.23 2.91
N ALA A 100 -14.04 21.06 3.19
CA ALA A 100 -12.78 20.61 2.64
C ALA A 100 -12.82 20.52 1.10
N VAL A 101 -13.87 19.89 0.55
CA VAL A 101 -14.09 19.81 -0.90
C VAL A 101 -14.31 21.20 -1.49
N THR A 102 -15.03 22.09 -0.81
CA THR A 102 -15.21 23.48 -1.25
C THR A 102 -13.88 24.23 -1.34
N ASN A 103 -12.98 24.05 -0.37
CA ASN A 103 -11.64 24.64 -0.40
C ASN A 103 -10.81 24.06 -1.55
N LEU A 104 -10.83 22.74 -1.72
CA LEU A 104 -10.14 22.07 -2.81
C LEU A 104 -10.60 22.59 -4.18
N LYS A 105 -11.92 22.73 -4.40
CA LYS A 105 -12.48 23.26 -5.65
C LYS A 105 -11.91 24.63 -6.02
N LYS A 106 -11.73 25.52 -5.05
CA LYS A 106 -11.21 26.88 -5.28
C LYS A 106 -9.77 26.89 -5.80
N ILE A 107 -8.97 25.91 -5.39
CA ILE A 107 -7.56 25.76 -5.79
C ILE A 107 -7.37 24.73 -6.91
N SER A 108 -8.45 24.32 -7.58
CA SER A 108 -8.42 23.28 -8.62
C SER A 108 -8.91 23.80 -9.98
N PRO A 109 -8.32 24.87 -10.55
CA PRO A 109 -8.52 25.13 -11.96
C PRO A 109 -7.98 23.92 -12.76
N PRO A 110 -8.59 23.52 -13.89
CA PRO A 110 -8.06 22.43 -14.71
C PRO A 110 -6.62 22.71 -15.14
N ASP A 111 -5.67 21.83 -14.77
CA ASP A 111 -4.26 21.93 -15.13
C ASP A 111 -3.71 20.54 -15.49
N PHE A 112 -4.03 20.12 -16.72
CA PHE A 112 -3.57 18.86 -17.29
C PHE A 112 -2.66 19.13 -18.47
N ARG A 113 -1.50 18.48 -18.47
CA ARG A 113 -0.48 18.62 -19.52
C ARG A 113 -0.35 17.31 -20.26
N ARG A 114 -0.30 17.39 -21.59
CA ARG A 114 -0.02 16.24 -22.43
C ARG A 114 1.40 15.77 -22.17
N ILE A 115 1.59 14.46 -22.01
CA ILE A 115 2.92 13.88 -21.78
C ILE A 115 3.69 13.77 -23.11
N GLU A 116 3.03 13.30 -24.16
CA GLU A 116 3.63 13.06 -25.46
C GLU A 116 2.67 13.46 -26.60
N ASP A 117 3.19 14.11 -27.64
CA ASP A 117 2.38 14.51 -28.79
C ASP A 117 1.87 13.30 -29.56
N GLY A 118 0.59 13.36 -29.97
CA GLY A 118 -0.07 12.26 -30.68
C GLY A 118 -0.63 11.16 -29.78
N ILE A 119 -0.28 11.13 -28.49
CA ILE A 119 -0.82 10.20 -27.50
C ILE A 119 -1.80 10.96 -26.58
N ASN A 120 -3.03 10.47 -26.40
CA ASN A 120 -4.01 11.11 -25.52
C ASN A 120 -3.77 10.75 -24.05
N LEU A 121 -2.55 10.98 -23.57
CA LEU A 121 -2.13 10.77 -22.19
C LEU A 121 -1.72 12.11 -21.56
N PHE A 122 -2.25 12.37 -20.37
CA PHE A 122 -2.07 13.62 -19.65
C PHE A 122 -1.67 13.38 -18.20
N VAL A 123 -0.91 14.32 -17.65
CA VAL A 123 -0.55 14.39 -16.24
C VAL A 123 -1.14 15.64 -15.61
N ALA A 124 -1.64 15.49 -14.39
CA ALA A 124 -2.01 16.60 -13.54
C ALA A 124 -0.78 17.42 -13.13
N ALA A 125 -0.83 18.74 -13.28
CA ALA A 125 0.32 19.62 -13.07
C ALA A 125 0.17 20.63 -11.93
N TRP A 126 -0.78 20.41 -11.02
CA TRP A 126 -0.89 21.19 -9.79
C TRP A 126 0.38 21.02 -8.93
N PRO A 127 0.96 22.10 -8.38
CA PRO A 127 2.19 22.05 -7.61
C PRO A 127 1.95 21.74 -6.12
N ASP A 128 1.02 20.83 -5.81
CA ASP A 128 0.61 20.56 -4.41
C ASP A 128 0.31 19.07 -4.12
N GLU A 129 0.30 18.73 -2.83
CA GLU A 129 0.05 17.37 -2.31
C GLU A 129 -1.43 16.96 -2.31
N HIS A 130 -2.34 17.83 -2.76
CA HIS A 130 -3.78 17.55 -2.85
C HIS A 130 -4.19 17.02 -4.24
N THR A 131 -3.23 16.76 -5.13
CA THR A 131 -3.48 16.30 -6.50
C THR A 131 -4.42 15.10 -6.54
N SER A 132 -4.11 14.00 -5.84
CA SER A 132 -4.99 12.82 -5.74
C SER A 132 -6.38 13.13 -5.17
N ALA A 133 -6.50 14.11 -4.26
CA ALA A 133 -7.76 14.49 -3.66
C ALA A 133 -8.72 15.14 -4.66
N ARG A 134 -8.21 15.65 -5.79
CA ARG A 134 -9.01 16.23 -6.88
C ARG A 134 -9.89 15.22 -7.60
N LEU A 135 -9.73 13.91 -7.37
CA LEU A 135 -10.74 12.91 -7.73
C LEU A 135 -12.13 13.23 -7.16
N LEU A 136 -12.21 14.01 -6.07
CA LEU A 136 -13.47 14.49 -5.46
C LEU A 136 -14.09 15.69 -6.18
N VAL A 137 -13.45 16.21 -7.21
CA VAL A 137 -13.90 17.35 -8.02
C VAL A 137 -14.13 16.86 -9.45
N PRO A 138 -15.19 16.06 -9.71
CA PRO A 138 -15.44 15.49 -11.04
C PRO A 138 -15.58 16.55 -12.14
N GLU A 139 -15.93 17.79 -11.78
CA GLU A 139 -16.10 18.90 -12.72
C GLU A 139 -14.81 19.24 -13.50
N ILE A 140 -13.62 19.04 -12.91
CA ILE A 140 -12.36 19.31 -13.63
C ILE A 140 -12.08 18.27 -14.73
N PHE A 141 -12.60 17.05 -14.58
CA PHE A 141 -12.46 15.96 -15.55
C PHE A 141 -13.52 16.05 -16.65
N ALA A 142 -14.73 16.53 -16.30
CA ALA A 142 -15.80 16.76 -17.27
C ALA A 142 -15.42 17.77 -18.36
N GLY A 143 -14.51 18.70 -18.06
CA GLY A 143 -13.93 19.64 -19.01
C GLY A 143 -13.13 19.00 -20.16
N SER A 144 -12.90 17.67 -20.13
CA SER A 144 -12.29 16.90 -21.22
C SER A 144 -10.89 17.41 -21.60
N PRO A 145 -9.85 17.08 -20.81
CA PRO A 145 -8.49 17.51 -21.06
C PRO A 145 -8.05 17.23 -22.51
N GLY A 146 -7.46 18.22 -23.17
CA GLY A 146 -6.95 18.08 -24.53
C GLY A 146 -7.99 17.72 -25.61
N GLY A 147 -9.29 17.87 -25.33
CA GLY A 147 -10.37 17.60 -26.28
C GLY A 147 -10.84 16.15 -26.36
N ILE A 148 -10.47 15.29 -25.38
CA ILE A 148 -10.95 13.90 -25.30
C ILE A 148 -12.47 13.88 -25.15
N LYS A 149 -13.19 13.27 -26.09
CA LYS A 149 -14.68 13.19 -26.04
C LYS A 149 -15.20 11.91 -25.35
N GLY A 150 -14.34 10.91 -25.21
CA GLY A 150 -14.66 9.61 -24.65
C GLY A 150 -14.60 9.58 -23.12
N PRO A 151 -14.90 8.41 -22.52
CA PRO A 151 -14.59 8.14 -21.12
C PRO A 151 -13.09 8.29 -20.84
N LEU A 152 -12.73 8.72 -19.63
CA LEU A 152 -11.34 8.83 -19.22
C LEU A 152 -10.96 7.64 -18.35
N VAL A 153 -9.79 7.07 -18.58
CA VAL A 153 -9.12 6.23 -17.58
C VAL A 153 -8.26 7.15 -16.72
N VAL A 154 -8.31 7.00 -15.40
CA VAL A 154 -7.59 7.86 -14.45
C VAL A 154 -6.93 6.98 -13.39
N ILE A 155 -5.67 7.28 -13.08
CA ILE A 155 -4.92 6.63 -12.00
C ILE A 155 -4.21 7.67 -11.14
N ALA A 156 -4.21 7.46 -9.82
CA ALA A 156 -3.50 8.30 -8.86
C ALA A 156 -2.39 7.47 -8.18
N PRO A 157 -1.19 7.38 -8.81
CA PRO A 157 -0.12 6.52 -8.30
C PRO A 157 0.47 6.99 -6.96
N SER A 158 0.37 8.29 -6.68
CA SER A 158 0.83 8.92 -5.44
C SER A 158 -0.10 10.06 -5.04
N ALA A 159 0.13 10.65 -3.85
CA ALA A 159 -0.68 11.76 -3.35
C ALA A 159 -0.66 13.00 -4.26
N ASP A 160 0.47 13.22 -4.95
CA ASP A 160 0.83 14.39 -5.75
C ASP A 160 0.80 14.13 -7.27
N ARG A 161 0.28 12.98 -7.72
CA ARG A 161 0.22 12.62 -9.14
C ARG A 161 -1.15 12.05 -9.53
N ILE A 162 -1.63 12.50 -10.67
CA ILE A 162 -2.75 11.90 -11.41
C ILE A 162 -2.31 11.78 -12.87
N LEU A 163 -2.52 10.60 -13.45
CA LEU A 163 -2.45 10.37 -14.89
C LEU A 163 -3.87 10.13 -15.40
N LEU A 164 -4.16 10.61 -16.60
CA LEU A 164 -5.42 10.30 -17.30
C LEU A 164 -5.22 10.13 -18.79
N CYS A 165 -6.01 9.26 -19.41
CA CYS A 165 -6.02 9.09 -20.85
C CYS A 165 -7.43 8.82 -21.40
N ASP A 166 -7.56 8.91 -22.72
CA ASP A 166 -8.76 8.42 -23.40
C ASP A 166 -8.86 6.90 -23.26
N ALA A 167 -10.01 6.40 -22.79
CA ALA A 167 -10.25 4.97 -22.62
C ALA A 167 -10.20 4.17 -23.93
N PHE A 168 -10.30 4.83 -25.08
CA PHE A 168 -10.19 4.18 -26.40
C PHE A 168 -8.79 4.25 -27.01
N ASP A 169 -7.86 5.01 -26.41
CA ASP A 169 -6.48 5.12 -26.86
C ASP A 169 -5.63 4.06 -26.14
N ILE A 170 -5.51 2.88 -26.76
CA ILE A 170 -4.79 1.72 -26.20
C ILE A 170 -3.32 2.09 -25.94
N SER A 171 -2.67 2.82 -26.86
CA SER A 171 -1.28 3.25 -26.69
C SER A 171 -1.13 4.18 -25.47
N ALA A 172 -2.06 5.11 -25.28
CA ALA A 172 -2.06 5.97 -24.09
C ALA A 172 -2.26 5.17 -22.78
N MET A 173 -3.12 4.15 -22.80
CA MET A 173 -3.34 3.31 -21.61
C MET A 173 -2.15 2.39 -21.30
N MET A 174 -1.49 1.83 -22.32
CA MET A 174 -0.24 1.06 -22.13
C MET A 174 0.85 1.93 -21.49
N LEU A 175 1.09 3.12 -22.05
CA LEU A 175 2.08 4.05 -21.51
C LEU A 175 1.70 4.54 -20.10
N MET A 176 0.41 4.75 -19.82
CA MET A 176 -0.07 5.07 -18.47
C MET A 176 0.34 3.99 -17.46
N PHE A 177 0.14 2.72 -17.79
CA PHE A 177 0.48 1.60 -16.90
C PHE A 177 1.99 1.46 -16.71
N GLU A 178 2.78 1.68 -17.76
CA GLU A 178 4.25 1.70 -17.66
C GLU A 178 4.73 2.81 -16.70
N ILE A 179 4.24 4.04 -16.88
CA ILE A 179 4.59 5.16 -15.98
C ILE A 179 4.13 4.85 -14.56
N ALA A 180 2.90 4.38 -14.36
CA ALA A 180 2.38 4.05 -13.04
C ALA A 180 3.21 2.97 -12.34
N ALA A 181 3.70 1.96 -13.07
CA ALA A 181 4.54 0.90 -12.53
C ALA A 181 5.88 1.46 -12.02
N SER A 182 6.48 2.40 -12.76
CA SER A 182 7.72 3.07 -12.32
C SER A 182 7.56 3.86 -11.01
N LEU A 183 6.35 4.38 -10.76
CA LEU A 183 6.03 5.17 -9.56
C LEU A 183 5.66 4.30 -8.36
N TRP A 184 5.50 2.98 -8.52
CA TRP A 184 5.11 2.08 -7.44
C TRP A 184 6.16 1.98 -6.33
N GLN A 185 7.44 2.19 -6.67
CA GLN A 185 8.54 2.18 -5.71
C GLN A 185 8.65 3.48 -4.90
N ALA A 186 7.79 4.47 -5.16
CA ALA A 186 7.81 5.72 -4.43
C ALA A 186 7.41 5.53 -2.95
N PRO A 187 7.95 6.34 -2.02
CA PRO A 187 7.53 6.30 -0.62
C PRO A 187 6.02 6.55 -0.47
N ARG A 188 5.33 5.66 0.26
CA ARG A 188 3.89 5.75 0.58
C ARG A 188 2.98 5.70 -0.65
N PRO A 189 2.97 4.59 -1.41
CA PRO A 189 2.07 4.45 -2.55
C PRO A 189 0.61 4.54 -2.09
N ILE A 190 -0.22 5.21 -2.89
CA ILE A 190 -1.68 5.07 -2.80
C ILE A 190 -2.04 3.80 -3.59
N PRO A 191 -3.02 2.99 -3.16
CA PRO A 191 -3.48 1.87 -3.98
C PRO A 191 -3.82 2.36 -5.38
N MET A 192 -3.07 1.89 -6.38
CA MET A 192 -3.20 2.33 -7.76
C MET A 192 -4.37 1.62 -8.42
N LEU A 193 -5.58 2.00 -8.02
CA LEU A 193 -6.80 1.50 -8.61
C LEU A 193 -7.15 2.36 -9.83
N PRO A 194 -7.06 1.83 -11.07
CA PRO A 194 -7.46 2.58 -12.24
C PRO A 194 -8.98 2.77 -12.24
N LEU A 195 -9.40 4.02 -12.37
CA LEU A 195 -10.79 4.44 -12.38
C LEU A 195 -11.23 4.80 -13.80
N LEU A 196 -12.47 4.51 -14.11
CA LEU A 196 -13.16 4.96 -15.32
C LEU A 196 -14.04 6.16 -14.96
N PHE A 197 -13.79 7.31 -15.59
CA PHE A 197 -14.65 8.48 -15.49
C PHE A 197 -15.56 8.56 -16.71
N ARG A 198 -16.87 8.59 -16.48
CA ARG A 198 -17.87 8.73 -17.54
C ARG A 198 -19.04 9.56 -17.04
N SER A 199 -19.43 10.59 -17.80
CA SER A 199 -20.65 11.37 -17.52
C SER A 199 -20.74 11.92 -16.08
N GLY A 200 -19.60 12.32 -15.49
CA GLY A 200 -19.56 12.87 -14.13
C GLY A 200 -19.44 11.84 -13.01
N THR A 201 -19.39 10.54 -13.32
CA THR A 201 -19.30 9.47 -12.32
C THR A 201 -18.01 8.67 -12.44
N TRP A 202 -17.56 8.13 -11.31
CA TRP A 202 -16.42 7.24 -11.20
C TRP A 202 -16.89 5.79 -11.11
N ASP A 203 -16.26 4.92 -11.90
CA ASP A 203 -16.38 3.47 -11.84
C ASP A 203 -14.99 2.83 -11.75
N ILE A 204 -14.92 1.57 -11.35
CA ILE A 204 -13.68 0.79 -11.44
C ILE A 204 -13.47 0.40 -12.91
N LEU A 205 -12.26 0.60 -13.42
CA LEU A 205 -11.93 0.15 -14.78
C LEU A 205 -12.05 -1.37 -14.87
N LYS A 206 -12.82 -1.86 -15.85
CA LYS A 206 -12.92 -3.27 -16.19
C LYS A 206 -12.59 -3.44 -17.66
N LEU A 207 -11.61 -4.30 -17.94
CA LEU A 207 -11.23 -4.68 -19.30
C LEU A 207 -11.55 -6.16 -19.52
N PRO A 208 -12.00 -6.57 -20.72
CA PRO A 208 -12.18 -7.97 -21.04
C PRO A 208 -10.81 -8.69 -21.19
N PRO A 209 -10.75 -10.01 -21.02
CA PRO A 209 -9.49 -10.77 -21.04
C PRO A 209 -8.66 -10.66 -22.33
N ASP A 210 -9.30 -10.34 -23.45
CA ASP A 210 -8.68 -10.16 -24.77
C ASP A 210 -8.16 -8.73 -25.01
N HIS A 211 -8.39 -7.81 -24.08
CA HIS A 211 -7.90 -6.44 -24.18
C HIS A 211 -6.37 -6.39 -23.98
N PRO A 212 -5.59 -5.64 -24.79
CA PRO A 212 -4.13 -5.56 -24.68
C PRO A 212 -3.61 -5.21 -23.27
N CYS A 213 -4.24 -4.26 -22.59
CA CYS A 213 -3.88 -3.85 -21.22
C CYS A 213 -4.56 -4.67 -20.09
N TYR A 214 -5.22 -5.79 -20.40
CA TYR A 214 -5.90 -6.60 -19.37
C TYR A 214 -4.93 -7.11 -18.30
N TYR A 215 -3.76 -7.59 -18.73
CA TYR A 215 -2.75 -8.14 -17.83
C TYR A 215 -2.19 -7.06 -16.88
N ASP A 216 -1.86 -5.88 -17.40
CA ASP A 216 -1.39 -4.76 -16.59
C ASP A 216 -2.45 -4.33 -15.57
N LEU A 217 -3.70 -4.14 -16.00
CA LEU A 217 -4.80 -3.82 -15.09
C LEU A 217 -4.95 -4.88 -13.98
N LYS A 218 -4.82 -6.16 -14.33
CA LYS A 218 -4.90 -7.27 -13.37
C LYS A 218 -3.76 -7.20 -12.35
N LEU A 219 -2.52 -6.94 -12.80
CA LEU A 219 -1.37 -6.75 -11.92
C LEU A 219 -1.56 -5.57 -10.97
N PHE A 220 -1.98 -4.41 -11.45
CA PHE A 220 -2.25 -3.24 -10.60
C PHE A 220 -3.34 -3.52 -9.57
N SER A 221 -4.43 -4.18 -9.98
CA SER A 221 -5.52 -4.53 -9.09
C SER A 221 -5.06 -5.47 -7.97
N LEU A 222 -4.21 -6.45 -8.29
CA LEU A 222 -3.64 -7.40 -7.33
C LEU A 222 -2.61 -6.76 -6.42
N ALA A 223 -1.73 -5.89 -6.94
CA ALA A 223 -0.76 -5.15 -6.16
C ALA A 223 -1.44 -4.21 -5.15
N ALA A 224 -2.48 -3.51 -5.60
CA ALA A 224 -3.31 -2.67 -4.74
C ALA A 224 -3.99 -3.49 -3.65
N LEU A 225 -4.58 -4.64 -3.97
CA LEU A 225 -5.18 -5.55 -3.00
C LEU A 225 -4.16 -6.12 -2.00
N ASN A 226 -2.95 -6.47 -2.44
CA ASN A 226 -1.89 -6.97 -1.57
C ASN A 226 -1.45 -5.90 -0.56
N LEU A 227 -1.26 -4.66 -1.00
CA LEU A 227 -0.97 -3.53 -0.09
C LEU A 227 -2.04 -3.39 0.99
N MET A 228 -3.32 -3.60 0.63
CA MET A 228 -4.41 -3.58 1.60
C MET A 228 -4.28 -4.70 2.63
N TYR A 229 -4.05 -5.93 2.17
CA TYR A 229 -3.88 -7.06 3.07
C TYR A 229 -2.67 -6.91 3.97
N GLN A 230 -1.55 -6.37 3.49
CA GLN A 230 -0.38 -6.08 4.30
C GLN A 230 -0.72 -5.10 5.43
N GLN A 231 -1.27 -3.93 5.11
CA GLN A 231 -1.67 -2.93 6.11
C GLN A 231 -2.71 -3.45 7.09
N GLU A 232 -3.59 -4.33 6.65
CA GLU A 232 -4.57 -4.94 7.53
C GLU A 232 -3.96 -6.06 8.40
N SER A 233 -2.97 -6.79 7.89
CA SER A 233 -2.25 -7.81 8.65
C SER A 233 -1.45 -7.21 9.80
N GLU A 234 -0.71 -6.13 9.57
CA GLU A 234 -0.02 -5.46 10.68
C GLU A 234 -1.02 -4.70 11.60
N ARG A 235 -2.28 -4.43 11.18
CA ARG A 235 -3.35 -3.91 12.07
C ARG A 235 -3.81 -4.99 13.03
N ILE A 236 -4.12 -6.17 12.49
CA ILE A 236 -4.50 -7.36 13.26
C ILE A 236 -3.38 -7.72 14.24
N ALA A 237 -2.12 -7.66 13.82
CA ALA A 237 -0.96 -7.87 14.69
C ALA A 237 -0.97 -6.94 15.92
N ILE A 238 -1.15 -5.64 15.71
CA ILE A 238 -1.23 -4.63 16.79
C ILE A 238 -2.42 -4.92 17.72
N GLU A 239 -3.63 -5.06 17.16
CA GLU A 239 -4.85 -5.21 17.97
C GLU A 239 -4.92 -6.53 18.74
N THR A 240 -4.31 -7.59 18.19
CA THR A 240 -4.30 -8.92 18.81
C THR A 240 -3.01 -9.19 19.59
N ASN A 241 -2.08 -8.23 19.64
CA ASN A 241 -0.75 -8.39 20.21
C ASN A 241 -0.06 -9.68 19.72
N ASP A 242 -0.04 -9.85 18.39
CA ASP A 242 0.54 -10.98 17.64
C ASP A 242 -0.04 -12.37 17.97
N SER A 243 -1.17 -12.45 18.67
CA SER A 243 -1.80 -13.74 19.00
C SER A 243 -2.51 -14.42 17.82
N VAL A 244 -2.79 -13.67 16.75
CA VAL A 244 -3.42 -14.18 15.52
C VAL A 244 -2.46 -14.03 14.36
N PHE A 245 -2.23 -15.12 13.61
CA PHE A 245 -1.42 -15.08 12.41
C PHE A 245 -2.21 -14.50 11.22
N SER A 246 -1.74 -13.38 10.67
CA SER A 246 -2.31 -12.75 9.48
C SER A 246 -1.25 -12.61 8.39
N PRO A 247 -1.14 -13.58 7.46
CA PRO A 247 -0.14 -13.54 6.40
C PRO A 247 -0.45 -12.48 5.34
N SER A 248 0.54 -12.18 4.50
CA SER A 248 0.38 -11.38 3.28
C SER A 248 -0.20 -12.23 2.13
N LEU A 249 -0.72 -11.56 1.10
CA LEU A 249 -1.16 -12.21 -0.12
C LEU A 249 0.05 -12.42 -1.06
N GLU A 250 0.29 -13.64 -1.49
CA GLU A 250 1.33 -13.96 -2.46
C GLU A 250 0.76 -13.99 -3.87
N LEU A 251 1.49 -13.40 -4.81
CA LEU A 251 1.21 -13.51 -6.24
C LEU A 251 2.18 -14.51 -6.85
N VAL A 252 1.65 -15.58 -7.43
CA VAL A 252 2.46 -16.64 -8.05
C VAL A 252 2.21 -16.65 -9.55
N GLN A 253 3.30 -16.67 -10.31
CA GLN A 253 3.26 -16.90 -11.75
C GLN A 253 3.33 -18.39 -12.02
N ASP A 254 2.27 -18.92 -12.63
CA ASP A 254 2.21 -20.28 -13.13
C ASP A 254 2.81 -20.30 -14.54
N PHE A 255 4.05 -20.77 -14.65
CA PHE A 255 4.75 -20.87 -15.94
C PHE A 255 4.20 -21.99 -16.83
N ASP A 256 3.54 -23.00 -16.27
CA ASP A 256 2.97 -24.11 -17.02
C ASP A 256 1.64 -23.71 -17.68
N GLU A 257 0.79 -23.02 -16.93
CA GLU A 257 -0.52 -22.55 -17.39
C GLU A 257 -0.51 -21.13 -17.96
N GLY A 258 0.64 -20.42 -17.86
CA GLY A 258 0.79 -19.05 -18.35
C GLY A 258 -0.13 -18.05 -17.65
N ARG A 259 -0.51 -18.31 -16.38
CA ARG A 259 -1.44 -17.46 -15.62
C ARG A 259 -0.85 -17.00 -14.30
N LEU A 260 -1.41 -15.92 -13.76
CA LEU A 260 -1.17 -15.50 -12.39
C LEU A 260 -2.24 -16.09 -11.49
N TYR A 261 -1.85 -16.51 -10.29
CA TYR A 261 -2.79 -16.84 -9.23
C TYR A 261 -2.32 -16.30 -7.88
N THR A 262 -3.26 -16.17 -6.96
CA THR A 262 -3.01 -15.72 -5.59
C THR A 262 -2.93 -16.89 -4.62
N LYS A 263 -2.02 -16.79 -3.66
CA LYS A 263 -1.81 -17.81 -2.63
C LYS A 263 -1.61 -17.18 -1.26
N VAL A 264 -1.93 -17.95 -0.22
CA VAL A 264 -1.61 -17.61 1.16
C VAL A 264 -1.07 -18.83 1.90
N ILE A 265 -0.08 -18.62 2.75
CA ILE A 265 0.51 -19.67 3.59
C ILE A 265 -0.20 -19.76 4.94
N VAL A 266 -0.34 -20.99 5.45
CA VAL A 266 -1.03 -21.28 6.71
C VAL A 266 -0.13 -22.17 7.57
N PRO A 267 0.49 -21.64 8.64
CA PRO A 267 1.33 -22.41 9.54
C PRO A 267 0.51 -23.30 10.48
N GLU A 268 1.02 -24.49 10.76
CA GLU A 268 0.46 -25.38 11.78
C GLU A 268 0.45 -24.71 13.17
N GLY A 269 -0.62 -24.93 13.93
CA GLY A 269 -0.71 -24.55 15.34
C GLY A 269 -1.07 -23.10 15.63
N ARG A 270 -1.32 -22.25 14.62
CA ARG A 270 -1.77 -20.86 14.84
C ARG A 270 -3.23 -20.66 14.42
N ARG A 271 -3.96 -19.86 15.19
CA ARG A 271 -5.21 -19.27 14.71
C ARG A 271 -4.86 -18.25 13.63
N SER A 272 -5.61 -18.23 12.52
CA SER A 272 -5.27 -17.37 11.39
C SER A 272 -6.44 -16.59 10.83
N ILE A 273 -6.16 -15.36 10.41
CA ILE A 273 -7.05 -14.55 9.59
C ILE A 273 -6.33 -14.32 8.27
N LEU A 274 -6.80 -14.99 7.23
CA LEU A 274 -6.12 -15.10 5.95
C LEU A 274 -6.71 -14.10 4.94
N PRO A 275 -5.89 -13.50 4.07
CA PRO A 275 -6.36 -12.91 2.82
C PRO A 275 -7.25 -13.87 2.02
N LEU A 276 -8.18 -13.32 1.24
CA LEU A 276 -8.96 -14.09 0.29
C LEU A 276 -8.10 -14.40 -0.95
N ALA A 277 -7.46 -15.56 -0.94
CA ALA A 277 -6.61 -16.05 -2.03
C ALA A 277 -7.28 -17.18 -2.83
N GLU A 278 -6.78 -17.46 -4.03
CA GLU A 278 -7.25 -18.60 -4.83
C GLU A 278 -6.78 -19.94 -4.25
N TYR A 279 -5.58 -19.98 -3.68
CA TYR A 279 -4.98 -21.17 -3.06
C TYR A 279 -4.50 -20.92 -1.63
N LEU A 280 -4.59 -21.97 -0.81
CA LEU A 280 -4.02 -22.04 0.53
C LEU A 280 -2.89 -23.08 0.51
N GLU A 281 -1.75 -22.74 1.09
CA GLU A 281 -0.66 -23.68 1.35
C GLU A 281 -0.51 -23.91 2.86
N PHE A 282 -0.91 -25.09 3.32
CA PHE A 282 -0.75 -25.51 4.70
C PHE A 282 0.65 -26.07 4.89
N PHE A 283 1.35 -25.64 5.94
CA PHE A 283 2.71 -26.09 6.18
C PHE A 283 3.02 -26.28 7.66
N ARG A 284 4.06 -27.07 7.93
CA ARG A 284 4.70 -27.22 9.25
C ARG A 284 6.13 -26.73 9.17
N GLU A 285 6.57 -26.02 10.21
CA GLU A 285 7.98 -25.69 10.41
C GLU A 285 8.68 -26.84 11.16
N GLY A 286 9.75 -27.37 10.59
CA GLY A 286 10.59 -28.42 11.14
C GLY A 286 11.67 -27.90 12.08
N ALA A 287 12.40 -28.82 12.73
CA ALA A 287 13.37 -28.50 13.79
C ALA A 287 14.57 -27.63 13.34
N GLU A 288 14.86 -27.54 12.05
CA GLU A 288 15.97 -26.77 11.46
C GLU A 288 15.48 -25.59 10.59
N GLY A 289 14.26 -25.10 10.82
CA GLY A 289 13.66 -24.04 9.99
C GLY A 289 13.27 -24.52 8.58
N GLN A 290 13.23 -25.84 8.37
CA GLN A 290 12.72 -26.43 7.12
C GLN A 290 11.20 -26.30 7.07
N TYR A 291 10.64 -25.91 5.93
CA TYR A 291 9.20 -25.89 5.73
C TYR A 291 8.73 -27.18 5.06
N GLU A 292 7.85 -27.93 5.73
CA GLU A 292 7.15 -29.08 5.18
C GLU A 292 5.79 -28.61 4.66
N SER A 293 5.62 -28.57 3.34
CA SER A 293 4.30 -28.34 2.75
C SER A 293 3.43 -29.58 2.96
N LEU A 294 2.23 -29.38 3.53
CA LEU A 294 1.30 -30.45 3.91
C LEU A 294 0.13 -30.56 2.93
N ALA A 295 -0.26 -29.45 2.31
CA ALA A 295 -1.28 -29.38 1.27
C ALA A 295 -1.20 -28.04 0.54
N VAL A 296 -1.47 -28.04 -0.77
CA VAL A 296 -1.67 -26.81 -1.57
C VAL A 296 -2.99 -26.95 -2.30
N VAL A 297 -4.00 -26.20 -1.90
CA VAL A 297 -5.38 -26.47 -2.30
C VAL A 297 -6.15 -25.19 -2.59
N SER A 298 -7.04 -25.23 -3.57
CA SER A 298 -7.92 -24.11 -3.90
C SER A 298 -8.83 -23.76 -2.72
N LEU A 299 -9.16 -22.48 -2.58
CA LEU A 299 -10.04 -22.00 -1.52
C LEU A 299 -11.40 -22.72 -1.52
N ASN A 300 -11.95 -23.02 -2.70
CA ASN A 300 -13.21 -23.74 -2.83
C ASN A 300 -13.13 -25.15 -2.24
N ARG A 301 -12.05 -25.90 -2.54
CA ARG A 301 -11.85 -27.24 -1.99
C ARG A 301 -11.53 -27.20 -0.51
N ALA A 302 -10.74 -26.24 -0.04
CA ALA A 302 -10.50 -26.02 1.38
C ALA A 302 -11.81 -25.78 2.14
N ARG A 303 -12.69 -24.90 1.64
CA ARG A 303 -14.00 -24.64 2.24
C ARG A 303 -14.89 -25.88 2.29
N ALA A 304 -14.90 -26.68 1.21
CA ALA A 304 -15.66 -27.92 1.16
C ALA A 304 -15.14 -28.96 2.18
N GLY A 305 -13.82 -29.09 2.33
CA GLY A 305 -13.19 -30.07 3.24
C GLY A 305 -13.15 -29.65 4.72
N LEU A 306 -13.08 -28.34 4.99
CA LEU A 306 -12.93 -27.80 6.35
C LEU A 306 -14.24 -27.28 6.94
N GLY A 307 -15.25 -27.01 6.10
CA GLY A 307 -16.61 -26.65 6.50
C GLY A 307 -16.62 -25.49 7.52
N ALA A 308 -17.24 -25.71 8.67
CA ALA A 308 -17.41 -24.70 9.73
C ALA A 308 -16.09 -24.20 10.36
N ARG A 309 -14.93 -24.81 10.04
CA ARG A 309 -13.63 -24.29 10.50
C ARG A 309 -13.18 -23.05 9.73
N MET A 310 -13.76 -22.81 8.56
CA MET A 310 -13.48 -21.64 7.72
C MET A 310 -14.72 -20.75 7.64
N GLU A 311 -14.55 -19.49 8.05
CA GLU A 311 -15.57 -18.48 7.99
C GLU A 311 -15.10 -17.32 7.11
N VAL A 312 -16.02 -16.74 6.33
CA VAL A 312 -15.73 -15.55 5.54
C VAL A 312 -16.06 -14.33 6.40
N ASP A 313 -15.06 -13.50 6.65
CA ASP A 313 -15.27 -12.14 7.14
C ASP A 313 -15.47 -11.22 5.92
N GLU A 314 -16.66 -10.63 5.82
CA GLU A 314 -17.03 -9.74 4.71
C GLU A 314 -16.55 -8.29 4.90
N ASN A 315 -15.92 -7.97 6.03
CA ASN A 315 -15.24 -6.68 6.22
C ASN A 315 -14.20 -6.46 5.12
N PHE A 316 -14.06 -5.25 4.63
CA PHE A 316 -13.16 -4.96 3.52
C PHE A 316 -11.71 -4.70 3.99
N PRO A 317 -10.68 -5.33 3.37
CA PRO A 317 -10.78 -6.36 2.34
C PRO A 317 -11.23 -7.71 2.94
N PRO A 318 -12.09 -8.47 2.23
CA PRO A 318 -12.66 -9.71 2.74
C PRO A 318 -11.58 -10.70 3.13
N ARG A 319 -11.80 -11.46 4.19
CA ARG A 319 -10.83 -12.38 4.79
C ARG A 319 -11.46 -13.72 5.11
N ILE A 320 -10.61 -14.72 5.32
CA ILE A 320 -11.00 -16.03 5.83
C ILE A 320 -10.50 -16.15 7.26
N ILE A 321 -11.43 -16.36 8.19
CA ILE A 321 -11.10 -16.75 9.56
C ILE A 321 -10.96 -18.27 9.58
N LEU A 322 -9.74 -18.75 9.85
CA LEU A 322 -9.46 -20.15 10.11
C LEU A 322 -9.41 -20.39 11.61
N HIS A 323 -10.48 -21.00 12.14
CA HIS A 323 -10.65 -21.20 13.58
C HIS A 323 -9.67 -22.23 14.16
N SER A 324 -9.21 -23.17 13.35
CA SER A 324 -8.27 -24.21 13.75
C SER A 324 -7.57 -24.84 12.56
N PHE A 325 -6.32 -25.25 12.75
CA PHE A 325 -5.56 -25.94 11.72
C PHE A 325 -6.18 -27.32 11.40
N PRO A 326 -6.19 -27.76 10.13
CA PRO A 326 -6.73 -29.07 9.75
C PRO A 326 -5.95 -30.22 10.38
N ASP A 327 -6.63 -31.33 10.70
CA ASP A 327 -5.95 -32.53 11.17
C ASP A 327 -5.28 -33.32 10.03
N LYS A 328 -4.47 -34.32 10.37
CA LYS A 328 -3.72 -35.14 9.38
C LYS A 328 -4.62 -35.81 8.34
N LYS A 329 -5.82 -36.25 8.74
CA LYS A 329 -6.76 -36.90 7.82
C LYS A 329 -7.31 -35.86 6.84
N GLN A 330 -7.71 -34.70 7.34
CA GLN A 330 -8.21 -33.60 6.52
C GLN A 330 -7.13 -33.11 5.54
N LEU A 331 -5.88 -32.94 5.98
CA LEU A 331 -4.76 -32.55 5.10
C LEU A 331 -4.55 -33.56 3.97
N SER A 332 -4.59 -34.86 4.29
CA SER A 332 -4.48 -35.92 3.28
C SER A 332 -5.64 -35.91 2.27
N GLU A 333 -6.85 -35.53 2.68
CA GLU A 333 -8.01 -35.42 1.79
C GLU A 333 -7.95 -34.15 0.91
N LEU A 334 -7.38 -33.06 1.44
CA LEU A 334 -7.14 -31.82 0.70
C LEU A 334 -6.08 -32.03 -0.40
N GLY A 335 -4.93 -32.62 -0.05
CA GLY A 335 -3.85 -32.94 -0.98
C GLY A 335 -3.20 -31.74 -1.67
N PHE A 336 -2.62 -31.96 -2.86
CA PHE A 336 -1.87 -30.97 -3.62
C PHE A 336 -2.50 -30.79 -5.01
N GLU A 337 -3.09 -29.61 -5.25
CA GLU A 337 -3.60 -29.16 -6.56
C GLU A 337 -2.55 -28.34 -7.33
N LYS A 338 -1.56 -27.78 -6.62
CA LYS A 338 -0.41 -27.05 -7.17
C LYS A 338 0.88 -27.49 -6.46
N PRO A 339 2.06 -27.33 -7.09
CA PRO A 339 3.33 -27.55 -6.42
C PRO A 339 3.52 -26.53 -5.28
N SER A 340 4.24 -26.94 -4.23
CA SER A 340 4.69 -26.03 -3.19
C SER A 340 5.64 -24.99 -3.76
N THR A 341 5.58 -23.76 -3.25
CA THR A 341 6.59 -22.73 -3.53
C THR A 341 7.37 -22.32 -2.29
N LEU A 342 7.23 -23.07 -1.18
CA LEU A 342 8.02 -22.81 0.02
C LEU A 342 9.49 -23.15 -0.25
N PRO A 343 10.44 -22.37 0.31
CA PRO A 343 11.85 -22.65 0.12
C PRO A 343 12.19 -24.00 0.74
N VAL A 344 12.74 -24.90 -0.09
CA VAL A 344 13.36 -26.14 0.40
C VAL A 344 14.65 -25.75 1.11
N TYR A 345 14.80 -26.14 2.38
CA TYR A 345 16.06 -25.94 3.08
C TYR A 345 17.19 -26.67 2.34
N VAL A 346 18.21 -25.92 1.94
CA VAL A 346 19.48 -26.46 1.46
C VAL A 346 20.46 -26.25 2.61
N PRO A 347 20.97 -27.32 3.25
CA PRO A 347 21.96 -27.18 4.30
C PRO A 347 23.17 -26.41 3.77
N PRO A 348 23.81 -25.54 4.58
CA PRO A 348 25.08 -24.95 4.19
C PRO A 348 26.06 -26.08 3.83
N PRO A 349 26.91 -25.91 2.79
CA PRO A 349 27.91 -26.90 2.46
C PRO A 349 28.76 -27.19 3.69
N GLU A 350 29.03 -28.48 3.95
CA GLU A 350 29.90 -28.87 5.06
C GLU A 350 31.19 -28.03 5.00
N PRO A 351 31.65 -27.47 6.13
CA PRO A 351 32.89 -26.73 6.15
C PRO A 351 33.96 -27.62 5.53
N ALA A 352 34.66 -27.08 4.52
CA ALA A 352 35.77 -27.78 3.90
C ALA A 352 36.70 -28.27 5.03
N PRO A 353 37.20 -29.53 4.96
CA PRO A 353 38.12 -30.02 5.97
C PRO A 353 39.22 -28.99 6.13
N VAL A 354 39.37 -28.49 7.36
CA VAL A 354 40.45 -27.57 7.73
C VAL A 354 41.73 -28.28 7.31
N ALA A 355 42.40 -27.74 6.29
CA ALA A 355 43.72 -28.25 5.92
C ALA A 355 44.59 -28.12 7.17
N ASP A 356 45.24 -29.23 7.54
CA ASP A 356 46.09 -29.34 8.73
C ASP A 356 46.90 -28.07 8.92
N GLU A 357 46.79 -27.49 10.13
CA GLU A 357 47.57 -26.33 10.55
C GLU A 357 49.05 -26.58 10.23
N VAL A 358 49.59 -25.77 9.33
CA VAL A 358 51.03 -25.69 9.11
C VAL A 358 51.63 -25.22 10.43
N PRO A 359 52.61 -25.93 11.02
CA PRO A 359 53.23 -25.49 12.27
C PRO A 359 53.87 -24.12 12.06
N GLU A 360 53.59 -23.18 12.96
CA GLU A 360 54.29 -21.90 13.02
C GLU A 360 55.78 -22.19 13.28
N GLU A 361 56.64 -21.84 12.32
CA GLU A 361 58.08 -21.77 12.54
C GLU A 361 58.36 -20.50 13.35
N ASP A 362 58.79 -20.70 14.59
CA ASP A 362 59.47 -19.69 15.42
C ASP A 362 60.73 -19.23 14.66
N ASP A 363 60.81 -17.94 14.33
CA ASP A 363 62.07 -17.32 13.90
C ASP A 363 62.26 -15.98 14.61
N ASP A 364 62.95 -16.06 15.76
CA ASP A 364 63.60 -14.97 16.45
C ASP A 364 64.84 -14.53 15.64
N ALA A 365 64.84 -13.29 15.12
CA ALA A 365 66.10 -12.59 14.83
C ALA A 365 65.95 -11.06 14.87
N GLU A 366 66.79 -10.46 15.69
CA GLU A 366 66.91 -9.05 16.05
C GLU A 366 67.41 -8.13 14.92
N ASP A 367 67.11 -6.83 15.09
CA ASP A 367 67.85 -5.64 14.70
C ASP A 367 68.22 -5.37 13.22
N ASN A 368 67.56 -4.36 12.64
CA ASN A 368 68.27 -3.13 12.23
C ASN A 368 67.32 -1.95 12.02
N VAL A 369 67.60 -0.87 12.77
CA VAL A 369 67.05 0.47 12.60
C VAL A 369 67.99 1.23 11.67
N GLU A 370 67.50 1.75 10.54
CA GLU A 370 67.81 3.11 10.07
C GLU A 370 67.02 3.51 8.80
N GLU A 371 66.45 4.72 8.88
CA GLU A 371 66.19 5.70 7.80
C GLU A 371 65.38 5.28 6.56
N SER A 372 64.17 5.83 6.42
CA SER A 372 63.99 7.12 5.72
C SER A 372 62.52 7.53 5.65
N LYS A 373 62.30 8.81 5.95
CA LYS A 373 61.05 9.54 5.74
C LYS A 373 60.79 9.63 4.23
N ASP A 374 59.54 9.43 3.83
CA ASP A 374 58.78 10.29 2.92
C ASP A 374 57.55 9.51 2.40
N LEU A 375 56.51 10.25 2.00
CA LEU A 375 55.21 9.81 1.46
C LEU A 375 54.06 9.70 2.47
N ALA A 376 53.82 10.80 3.18
CA ALA A 376 52.49 11.15 3.66
C ALA A 376 52.07 12.49 3.05
N GLU A 377 51.82 12.54 1.72
CA GLU A 377 51.11 13.66 1.08
C GLU A 377 50.77 13.43 -0.41
N VAL A 378 50.11 12.33 -0.81
CA VAL A 378 49.46 12.26 -2.14
C VAL A 378 48.23 11.36 -2.11
N ALA A 379 47.05 11.91 -1.78
CA ALA A 379 45.74 11.36 -2.21
C ALA A 379 44.54 12.30 -1.92
N GLU A 380 44.75 13.57 -1.53
CA GLU A 380 43.69 14.59 -1.52
C GLU A 380 43.99 15.68 -2.56
N SER A 381 43.99 15.32 -3.85
CA SER A 381 43.73 16.26 -4.96
C SER A 381 43.87 15.56 -6.30
N GLU A 382 42.82 14.86 -6.78
CA GLU A 382 42.63 14.63 -8.22
C GLU A 382 41.28 13.96 -8.57
N ILE A 383 40.14 14.52 -8.14
CA ILE A 383 38.90 14.47 -8.96
C ILE A 383 38.15 15.79 -8.76
N LYS A 384 38.74 16.88 -9.26
CA LYS A 384 38.03 18.14 -9.48
C LYS A 384 38.50 18.81 -10.76
N THR A 385 38.52 18.06 -11.85
CA THR A 385 38.66 18.63 -13.19
C THR A 385 37.96 17.73 -14.21
N GLU A 386 36.64 17.82 -14.27
CA GLU A 386 35.85 17.62 -15.50
C GLU A 386 34.43 18.09 -15.23
N LEU A 387 34.25 19.41 -15.27
CA LEU A 387 33.01 20.13 -15.56
C LEU A 387 33.33 21.63 -15.53
N SER A 388 33.72 22.14 -16.71
CA SER A 388 33.56 23.53 -17.09
C SER A 388 32.98 23.57 -18.49
#